data_AF-A0A2R6LTW2-F1
#
_entry.id   AF-A0A2R6LTW2-F1
#
_cell.length_a   1.000
_cell.length_b   1.000
_cell.length_c   1.000
_cell.angle_alpha   90.00
_cell.angle_beta   90.00
_cell.angle_gamma   90.00
#
_symmetry.space_group_name_H-M   'P 1'
#
loop_
_entity.id
_entity.type
_entity.pdbx_description
1 polymer ?
#
loop_
_entity_poly.entity_id
_entity_poly.type
_entity_poly.pdbx_seq_one_letter_code
_entity_poly.pdbx_strand_id
1 'polypeptide(L)'
;VSRLYLDPMSAAEIVDGLTGAEDPSALGLYHLTARTPDMYELFLRSGDRETYTEIGYERETELLGETPSEFEEARFEDWLAALKTARLLEDWADEVGEDRITERYDVGPGDIRGKVDTAEWLLGAAERIADERGFDARAIQRARQRVQHGVREELLDLVGIREVGRKRARRLYAAGIETRADLRAADKGVVLAVLKGEKTAETVLENAGREDPSMEGTEPIDPGSVDGIGGDEGAGGVESRDTKGEAGGDDQARLGDF
;
A
#
# COMPACT_ATOMS: atom_id res chain seq x y z
N VAL A 1 5.75 -5.91 27.08
CA VAL A 1 4.41 -6.55 27.05
C VAL A 1 3.36 -5.82 27.91
N SER A 2 3.43 -5.79 29.25
CA SER A 2 2.36 -5.22 30.11
C SER A 2 2.04 -3.72 29.92
N ARG A 3 2.95 -2.91 29.33
CA ARG A 3 2.68 -1.50 29.00
C ARG A 3 2.11 -1.28 27.60
N LEU A 4 2.05 -2.32 26.78
CA LEU A 4 1.57 -2.27 25.40
C LEU A 4 0.09 -2.68 25.28
N TYR A 5 -0.51 -3.18 26.36
CA TYR A 5 -1.82 -3.84 26.36
C TYR A 5 -1.90 -5.01 25.35
N LEU A 6 -0.74 -5.58 25.01
CA LEU A 6 -0.58 -6.67 24.05
C LEU A 6 -0.67 -8.02 24.77
N ASP A 7 -1.37 -8.98 24.19
CA ASP A 7 -1.40 -10.35 24.70
C ASP A 7 0.03 -10.97 24.68
N PRO A 8 0.45 -11.71 25.73
CA PRO A 8 1.76 -12.37 25.74
C PRO A 8 2.00 -13.31 24.55
N MET A 9 0.97 -13.98 24.04
CA MET A 9 1.05 -14.83 22.85
C MET A 9 1.26 -14.00 21.59
N SER A 10 0.58 -12.86 21.44
CA SER A 10 0.85 -11.92 20.34
C SER A 10 2.29 -11.42 20.37
N ALA A 11 2.81 -11.11 21.56
CA ALA A 11 4.21 -10.70 21.70
C ALA A 11 5.18 -11.84 21.31
N ALA A 12 4.88 -13.08 21.68
CA ALA A 12 5.69 -14.24 21.31
C ALA A 12 5.66 -14.48 19.79
N GLU A 13 4.48 -14.43 19.17
CA GLU A 13 4.29 -14.57 17.73
C GLU A 13 5.08 -13.52 16.95
N ILE A 14 4.97 -12.24 17.35
CA ILE A 14 5.71 -11.14 16.71
C ILE A 14 7.23 -11.34 16.85
N VAL A 15 7.71 -11.72 18.03
CA VAL A 15 9.15 -11.98 18.25
C VAL A 15 9.63 -13.12 17.36
N ASP A 16 8.89 -14.22 17.30
CA ASP A 16 9.24 -15.39 16.51
C ASP A 16 9.30 -15.05 15.02
N GLY A 17 8.25 -14.41 14.48
CA GLY A 17 8.19 -14.02 13.07
C GLY A 17 9.25 -12.99 12.66
N LEU A 18 9.63 -12.07 13.55
CA LEU A 18 10.70 -11.10 13.26
C LEU A 18 12.12 -11.68 13.40
N THR A 19 12.27 -12.84 14.03
CA THR A 19 13.60 -13.42 14.28
C THR A 19 14.21 -13.89 12.95
N GLY A 20 15.31 -13.25 12.54
CA GLY A 20 16.02 -13.58 11.30
C GLY A 20 15.41 -12.96 10.03
N ALA A 21 14.35 -12.14 10.17
CA ALA A 21 13.81 -11.38 9.06
C ALA A 21 14.72 -10.19 8.71
N GLU A 22 15.15 -10.10 7.45
CA GLU A 22 15.91 -8.97 6.91
C GLU A 22 15.01 -8.21 5.92
N ASP A 23 14.70 -6.95 6.23
CA ASP A 23 13.80 -6.08 5.44
C ASP A 23 12.46 -6.74 5.04
N PRO A 24 11.63 -7.15 6.03
CA PRO A 24 10.39 -7.87 5.77
C PRO A 24 9.40 -7.07 4.91
N SER A 25 8.66 -7.76 4.04
CA SER A 25 7.66 -7.11 3.19
C SER A 25 6.45 -6.63 4.00
N ALA A 26 5.70 -5.66 3.45
CA ALA A 26 4.47 -5.19 4.08
C ALA A 26 3.44 -6.33 4.24
N LEU A 27 3.28 -7.20 3.24
CA LEU A 27 2.39 -8.37 3.36
C LEU A 27 2.83 -9.27 4.51
N GLY A 28 4.13 -9.61 4.59
CA GLY A 28 4.67 -10.45 5.65
C GLY A 28 4.39 -9.90 7.05
N LEU A 29 4.55 -8.59 7.21
CA LEU A 29 4.25 -7.88 8.46
C LEU A 29 2.75 -7.85 8.77
N TYR A 30 1.90 -7.58 7.77
CA TYR A 30 0.44 -7.62 7.96
C TYR A 30 -0.02 -9.03 8.33
N HIS A 31 0.51 -10.06 7.68
CA HIS A 31 0.22 -11.46 7.98
C HIS A 31 0.70 -11.86 9.36
N LEU A 32 1.92 -11.49 9.75
CA LEU A 32 2.43 -11.69 11.10
C LEU A 32 1.51 -11.10 12.15
N THR A 33 1.07 -9.84 11.98
CA THR A 33 0.12 -9.22 12.93
C THR A 33 -1.26 -9.86 12.88
N ALA A 34 -1.70 -10.34 11.72
CA ALA A 34 -3.00 -10.98 11.56
C ALA A 34 -3.07 -12.36 12.23
N ARG A 35 -1.95 -13.08 12.35
CA ARG A 35 -1.84 -14.36 13.08
C ARG A 35 -1.87 -14.21 14.60
N THR A 36 -1.83 -12.98 15.12
CA THR A 36 -1.86 -12.74 16.57
C THR A 36 -3.29 -12.83 17.12
N PRO A 37 -3.48 -13.34 18.36
CA PRO A 37 -4.82 -13.44 18.96
C PRO A 37 -5.49 -12.09 19.22
N ASP A 38 -4.74 -10.99 19.17
CA ASP A 38 -5.25 -9.63 19.27
C ASP A 38 -5.92 -9.13 17.97
N MET A 39 -5.72 -9.82 16.84
CA MET A 39 -6.43 -9.56 15.59
C MET A 39 -7.62 -10.52 15.44
N TYR A 40 -8.82 -9.96 15.26
CA TYR A 40 -9.93 -10.76 14.74
C TYR A 40 -9.72 -10.98 13.25
N GLU A 41 -9.54 -12.22 12.81
CA GLU A 41 -9.33 -12.55 11.40
C GLU A 41 -10.63 -12.52 10.59
N LEU A 42 -10.49 -12.50 9.26
CA LEU A 42 -11.58 -12.77 8.34
C LEU A 42 -11.78 -14.28 8.19
N PHE A 43 -13.03 -14.73 8.23
CA PHE A 43 -13.36 -16.13 7.95
C PHE A 43 -13.11 -16.49 6.48
N LEU A 44 -12.62 -17.70 6.25
CA LEU A 44 -12.57 -18.29 4.92
C LEU A 44 -13.98 -18.68 4.45
N ARG A 45 -14.21 -18.50 3.15
CA ARG A 45 -15.44 -18.83 2.44
C ARG A 45 -15.16 -19.93 1.44
N SER A 46 -16.22 -20.39 0.77
CA SER A 46 -16.09 -21.32 -0.36
C SER A 46 -15.12 -20.80 -1.40
N GLY A 47 -14.06 -21.57 -1.70
CA GLY A 47 -13.00 -21.20 -2.64
C GLY A 47 -11.84 -20.39 -2.05
N ASP A 48 -12.01 -19.79 -0.87
CA ASP A 48 -10.92 -19.04 -0.23
C ASP A 48 -9.76 -19.96 0.15
N ARG A 49 -10.03 -21.18 0.63
CA ARG A 49 -8.97 -22.13 1.00
C ARG A 49 -8.02 -22.38 -0.17
N GLU A 50 -8.56 -22.68 -1.35
CA GLU A 50 -7.77 -22.88 -2.58
C GLU A 50 -7.03 -21.59 -2.95
N THR A 51 -7.75 -20.47 -3.05
CA THR A 51 -7.19 -19.17 -3.42
C THR A 51 -6.02 -18.73 -2.52
N TYR A 52 -6.18 -18.82 -1.20
CA TYR A 52 -5.15 -18.37 -0.27
C TYR A 52 -4.04 -19.41 -0.10
N THR A 53 -4.29 -20.69 -0.38
CA THR A 53 -3.21 -21.69 -0.48
C THR A 53 -2.29 -21.37 -1.65
N GLU A 54 -2.87 -21.06 -2.83
CA GLU A 54 -2.10 -20.63 -4.01
C GLU A 54 -1.30 -19.37 -3.73
N ILE A 55 -1.93 -18.32 -3.17
CA ILE A 55 -1.23 -17.08 -2.78
C ILE A 55 -0.12 -17.36 -1.77
N GLY A 56 -0.38 -18.24 -0.79
CA GLY A 56 0.57 -18.64 0.23
C GLY A 56 1.83 -19.27 -0.36
N TYR A 57 1.68 -20.12 -1.38
CA TYR A 57 2.81 -20.71 -2.10
C TYR A 57 3.51 -19.72 -3.02
N GLU A 58 2.77 -18.89 -3.76
CA GLU A 58 3.34 -17.89 -4.67
C GLU A 58 4.17 -16.84 -3.94
N ARG A 59 3.77 -16.50 -2.71
CA ARG A 59 4.38 -15.43 -1.89
C ARG A 59 5.04 -15.96 -0.63
N GLU A 60 5.38 -17.25 -0.57
CA GLU A 60 5.94 -17.91 0.61
C GLU A 60 7.16 -17.16 1.17
N THR A 61 8.03 -16.64 0.31
CA THR A 61 9.25 -15.92 0.71
C THR A 61 8.99 -14.60 1.42
N GLU A 62 7.79 -14.05 1.33
CA GLU A 62 7.39 -12.82 2.02
C GLU A 62 6.83 -13.10 3.42
N LEU A 63 6.35 -14.32 3.67
CA LEU A 63 5.64 -14.66 4.89
C LEU A 63 6.63 -14.99 6.01
N LEU A 64 6.37 -14.44 7.19
CA LEU A 64 7.28 -14.50 8.33
C LEU A 64 6.90 -15.64 9.26
N GLY A 65 7.90 -16.31 9.85
CA GLY A 65 7.72 -17.43 10.77
C GLY A 65 7.45 -18.76 10.07
N GLU A 66 7.04 -19.77 10.83
CA GLU A 66 6.76 -21.11 10.32
C GLU A 66 5.39 -21.18 9.62
N THR A 67 5.38 -21.67 8.38
CA THR A 67 4.15 -22.05 7.68
C THR A 67 3.69 -23.42 8.18
N PRO A 68 2.48 -23.55 8.76
CA PRO A 68 1.96 -24.85 9.20
C PRO A 68 1.71 -25.76 7.99
N SER A 69 1.80 -27.06 8.23
CA SER A 69 1.54 -28.06 7.19
C SER A 69 0.06 -28.09 6.82
N GLU A 70 -0.28 -28.30 5.53
CA GLU A 70 -1.69 -28.44 5.09
C GLU A 70 -2.45 -29.58 5.78
N PHE A 71 -1.72 -30.59 6.28
CA PHE A 71 -2.28 -31.70 7.04
C PHE A 71 -2.69 -31.30 8.47
N GLU A 72 -2.25 -30.14 8.97
CA GLU A 72 -2.66 -29.56 10.25
C GLU A 72 -3.89 -28.67 10.02
N GLU A 73 -5.01 -29.28 9.60
CA GLU A 73 -6.16 -28.58 8.99
C GLU A 73 -6.58 -27.30 9.72
N ALA A 74 -6.75 -27.33 11.05
CA ALA A 74 -7.17 -26.17 11.83
C ALA A 74 -6.11 -25.05 11.83
N ARG A 75 -4.83 -25.39 12.07
CA ARG A 75 -3.74 -24.40 12.09
C ARG A 75 -3.52 -23.79 10.71
N PHE A 76 -3.62 -24.60 9.66
CA PHE A 76 -3.48 -24.12 8.30
C PHE A 76 -4.66 -23.23 7.90
N GLU A 77 -5.88 -23.57 8.31
CA GLU A 77 -7.07 -22.75 8.06
C GLU A 77 -6.98 -21.37 8.74
N ASP A 78 -6.58 -21.32 10.01
CA ASP A 78 -6.35 -20.06 10.74
C ASP A 78 -5.22 -19.25 10.07
N TRP A 79 -4.13 -19.90 9.68
CA TRP A 79 -3.02 -19.25 8.98
C TRP A 79 -3.43 -18.63 7.64
N LEU A 80 -4.32 -19.29 6.89
CA LEU A 80 -4.90 -18.78 5.65
C LEU A 80 -5.92 -17.65 5.91
N ALA A 81 -6.69 -17.72 7.00
CA ALA A 81 -7.60 -16.65 7.42
C ALA A 81 -6.83 -15.37 7.80
N ALA A 82 -5.69 -15.52 8.48
CA ALA A 82 -4.75 -14.44 8.69
C ALA A 82 -4.20 -13.90 7.36
N LEU A 83 -3.87 -14.76 6.38
CA LEU A 83 -3.37 -14.33 5.07
C LEU A 83 -4.43 -13.55 4.28
N LYS A 84 -5.68 -13.99 4.34
CA LYS A 84 -6.83 -13.26 3.81
C LYS A 84 -6.97 -11.88 4.42
N THR A 85 -6.83 -11.78 5.74
CA THR A 85 -6.86 -10.52 6.48
C THR A 85 -5.69 -9.60 6.06
N ALA A 86 -4.49 -10.17 5.91
CA ALA A 86 -3.31 -9.45 5.47
C ALA A 86 -3.45 -8.92 4.04
N ARG A 87 -4.04 -9.69 3.12
CA ARG A 87 -4.32 -9.24 1.76
C ARG A 87 -5.33 -8.08 1.72
N LEU A 88 -6.33 -8.06 2.62
CA LEU A 88 -7.21 -6.90 2.77
C LEU A 88 -6.43 -5.64 3.18
N LEU A 89 -5.55 -5.76 4.17
CA LEU A 89 -4.70 -4.65 4.64
C LEU A 89 -3.72 -4.19 3.54
N GLU A 90 -3.17 -5.12 2.77
CA GLU A 90 -2.31 -4.82 1.63
C GLU A 90 -3.09 -4.10 0.53
N ASP A 91 -4.28 -4.56 0.14
CA ASP A 91 -5.13 -3.86 -0.83
C ASP A 91 -5.49 -2.43 -0.36
N TRP A 92 -5.77 -2.26 0.93
CA TRP A 92 -6.01 -0.95 1.52
C TRP A 92 -4.77 -0.04 1.41
N ALA A 93 -3.59 -0.57 1.73
CA ALA A 93 -2.31 0.11 1.57
C ALA A 93 -1.91 0.32 0.10
N ASP A 94 -2.38 -0.50 -0.84
CA ASP A 94 -2.09 -0.38 -2.27
C ASP A 94 -3.05 0.54 -3.03
N GLU A 95 -3.84 1.26 -2.27
CA GLU A 95 -4.80 2.24 -2.71
C GLU A 95 -6.01 1.68 -3.48
N VAL A 96 -6.39 0.43 -3.20
CA VAL A 96 -7.64 -0.14 -3.69
C VAL A 96 -8.82 0.58 -3.03
N GLY A 97 -9.82 1.00 -3.82
CA GLY A 97 -10.97 1.74 -3.32
C GLY A 97 -11.79 0.94 -2.30
N GLU A 98 -12.31 1.62 -1.27
CA GLU A 98 -13.06 1.01 -0.15
C GLU A 98 -14.19 0.11 -0.67
N ASP A 99 -14.99 0.58 -1.62
CA ASP A 99 -16.09 -0.22 -2.22
C ASP A 99 -15.60 -1.55 -2.83
N ARG A 100 -14.45 -1.52 -3.51
CA ARG A 100 -13.86 -2.73 -4.13
C ARG A 100 -13.32 -3.69 -3.08
N ILE A 101 -12.79 -3.18 -1.97
CA ILE A 101 -12.38 -4.01 -0.83
C ILE A 101 -13.61 -4.62 -0.16
N THR A 102 -14.66 -3.83 0.09
CA THR A 102 -15.90 -4.33 0.69
C THR A 102 -16.53 -5.43 -0.14
N GLU A 103 -16.54 -5.30 -1.47
CA GLU A 103 -17.07 -6.33 -2.38
C GLU A 103 -16.17 -7.59 -2.40
N ARG A 104 -14.84 -7.41 -2.55
CA ARG A 104 -13.88 -8.53 -2.68
C ARG A 104 -13.84 -9.42 -1.45
N TYR A 105 -13.85 -8.82 -0.25
CA TYR A 105 -13.73 -9.56 1.01
C TYR A 105 -15.10 -9.81 1.67
N ASP A 106 -16.17 -9.20 1.12
CA ASP A 106 -17.53 -9.15 1.66
C ASP A 106 -17.51 -8.78 3.15
N VAL A 107 -17.07 -7.55 3.36
CA VAL A 107 -16.93 -6.88 4.67
C VAL A 107 -17.55 -5.49 4.57
N GLY A 108 -17.91 -4.90 5.72
CA GLY A 108 -18.35 -3.52 5.77
C GLY A 108 -17.18 -2.52 5.83
N PRO A 109 -17.42 -1.23 5.52
CA PRO A 109 -16.45 -0.15 5.76
C PRO A 109 -15.92 -0.09 7.19
N GLY A 110 -16.78 -0.40 8.17
CA GLY A 110 -16.42 -0.45 9.58
C GLY A 110 -15.42 -1.56 9.91
N ASP A 111 -15.54 -2.70 9.25
CA ASP A 111 -14.61 -3.82 9.43
C ASP A 111 -13.22 -3.45 8.89
N ILE A 112 -13.14 -2.81 7.71
CA ILE A 112 -11.88 -2.31 7.15
C ILE A 112 -11.20 -1.39 8.16
N ARG A 113 -11.92 -0.40 8.70
CA ARG A 113 -11.35 0.51 9.70
C ARG A 113 -10.90 -0.21 10.96
N GLY A 114 -11.70 -1.12 11.49
CA GLY A 114 -11.32 -1.90 12.67
C GLY A 114 -10.05 -2.73 12.46
N LYS A 115 -9.88 -3.34 11.28
CA LYS A 115 -8.65 -4.07 10.93
C LYS A 115 -7.46 -3.15 10.78
N VAL A 116 -7.64 -1.98 10.13
CA VAL A 116 -6.58 -0.96 9.99
C VAL A 116 -6.12 -0.44 11.34
N ASP A 117 -7.05 -0.06 12.23
CA ASP A 117 -6.73 0.43 13.57
C ASP A 117 -5.99 -0.63 14.40
N THR A 118 -6.42 -1.88 14.31
CA THR A 118 -5.78 -3.01 15.00
C THR A 118 -4.38 -3.28 14.44
N ALA A 119 -4.23 -3.29 13.11
CA ALA A 119 -2.94 -3.50 12.45
C ALA A 119 -1.96 -2.35 12.76
N GLU A 120 -2.41 -1.09 12.76
CA GLU A 120 -1.57 0.05 13.14
C GLU A 120 -1.04 -0.11 14.57
N TRP A 121 -1.92 -0.47 15.51
CA TRP A 121 -1.54 -0.68 16.91
C TRP A 121 -0.56 -1.85 17.07
N LEU A 122 -0.83 -2.99 16.43
CA LEU A 122 0.04 -4.18 16.51
C LEU A 122 1.40 -3.94 15.85
N LEU A 123 1.46 -3.26 14.71
CA LEU A 123 2.72 -2.86 14.09
C LEU A 123 3.48 -1.87 14.97
N GLY A 124 2.80 -0.93 15.63
CA GLY A 124 3.43 -0.05 16.62
C GLY A 124 3.96 -0.81 17.86
N ALA A 125 3.31 -1.91 18.25
CA ALA A 125 3.84 -2.81 19.27
C ALA A 125 5.05 -3.60 18.75
N ALA A 126 5.01 -4.05 17.50
CA ALA A 126 6.12 -4.73 16.82
C ALA A 126 7.35 -3.83 16.67
N GLU A 127 7.19 -2.55 16.35
CA GLU A 127 8.28 -1.55 16.33
C GLU A 127 9.01 -1.50 17.69
N ARG A 128 8.25 -1.42 18.79
CA ARG A 128 8.84 -1.39 20.14
C ARG A 128 9.53 -2.70 20.50
N ILE A 129 8.97 -3.83 20.09
CA ILE A 129 9.60 -5.15 20.29
C ILE A 129 10.89 -5.25 19.49
N ALA A 130 10.88 -4.80 18.22
CA ALA A 130 12.05 -4.77 17.35
C ALA A 130 13.16 -3.92 17.99
N ASP A 131 12.85 -2.72 18.47
CA ASP A 131 13.79 -1.85 19.18
C ASP A 131 14.37 -2.53 20.44
N GLU A 132 13.53 -3.17 21.26
CA GLU A 132 13.95 -3.89 22.48
C GLU A 132 14.86 -5.09 22.16
N ARG A 133 14.70 -5.71 20.99
CA ARG A 133 15.48 -6.88 20.53
C ARG A 133 16.66 -6.53 19.62
N GLY A 134 16.77 -5.27 19.19
CA GLY A 134 17.81 -4.81 18.27
C GLY A 134 17.58 -5.21 16.80
N PHE A 135 16.32 -5.44 16.41
CA PHE A 135 15.94 -5.68 15.01
C PHE A 135 15.77 -4.34 14.27
N ASP A 136 15.90 -4.34 12.93
CA ASP A 136 15.62 -3.14 12.14
C ASP A 136 14.10 -2.89 12.05
N ALA A 137 13.64 -1.82 12.68
CA ALA A 137 12.22 -1.44 12.69
C ALA A 137 11.77 -0.66 11.44
N ARG A 138 12.66 -0.32 10.50
CA ARG A 138 12.31 0.54 9.34
C ARG A 138 11.20 -0.04 8.48
N ALA A 139 11.26 -1.33 8.15
CA ALA A 139 10.23 -2.00 7.37
C ALA A 139 8.88 -2.01 8.10
N ILE A 140 8.91 -2.22 9.43
CA ILE A 140 7.73 -2.18 10.30
C ILE A 140 7.11 -0.77 10.29
N GLN A 141 7.94 0.26 10.43
CA GLN A 141 7.52 1.65 10.39
C GLN A 141 6.89 2.03 9.06
N ARG A 142 7.47 1.60 7.93
CA ARG A 142 6.89 1.82 6.59
C ARG A 142 5.55 1.11 6.44
N ALA A 143 5.45 -0.17 6.81
CA ALA A 143 4.20 -0.93 6.76
C ALA A 143 3.12 -0.28 7.65
N ARG A 144 3.48 0.16 8.85
CA ARG A 144 2.56 0.84 9.78
C ARG A 144 1.99 2.12 9.19
N GLN A 145 2.83 2.98 8.61
CA GLN A 145 2.36 4.23 8.01
C GLN A 145 1.49 3.97 6.76
N ARG A 146 1.87 3.00 5.93
CA ARG A 146 1.11 2.60 4.75
C ARG A 146 -0.30 2.12 5.11
N VAL A 147 -0.42 1.24 6.13
CA VAL A 147 -1.74 0.78 6.58
C VAL A 147 -2.53 1.87 7.29
N GLN A 148 -1.89 2.69 8.14
CA GLN A 148 -2.54 3.80 8.83
C GLN A 148 -3.23 4.77 7.86
N HIS A 149 -2.52 5.15 6.79
CA HIS A 149 -3.02 6.14 5.84
C HIS A 149 -3.72 5.51 4.62
N GLY A 150 -3.59 4.20 4.44
CA GLY A 150 -4.10 3.47 3.28
C GLY A 150 -3.42 3.92 2.00
N VAL A 151 -2.11 4.08 2.01
CA VAL A 151 -1.34 4.58 0.87
C VAL A 151 -0.13 3.73 0.56
N ARG A 152 0.30 3.81 -0.70
CA ARG A 152 1.57 3.25 -1.12
C ARG A 152 2.72 4.06 -0.55
N GLU A 153 3.91 3.46 -0.60
CA GLU A 153 5.11 4.02 0.01
C GLU A 153 5.45 5.41 -0.54
N GLU A 154 5.24 5.65 -1.84
CA GLU A 154 5.56 6.94 -2.47
C GLU A 154 4.74 8.12 -1.94
N LEU A 155 3.64 7.87 -1.20
CA LEU A 155 2.80 8.92 -0.65
C LEU A 155 3.10 9.24 0.83
N LEU A 156 4.00 8.51 1.47
CA LEU A 156 4.28 8.66 2.91
C LEU A 156 4.70 10.09 3.29
N ASP A 157 5.48 10.76 2.43
CA ASP A 157 5.91 12.15 2.64
C ASP A 157 4.75 13.16 2.61
N LEU A 158 3.67 12.85 1.88
CA LEU A 158 2.50 13.72 1.75
C LEU A 158 1.47 13.47 2.85
N VAL A 159 1.19 12.22 3.19
CA VAL A 159 0.16 11.89 4.20
C VAL A 159 0.56 12.27 5.64
N GLY A 160 1.86 12.50 5.89
CA GLY A 160 2.33 13.13 7.11
C GLY A 160 1.92 14.62 7.26
N ILE A 161 1.32 15.22 6.24
CA ILE A 161 0.79 16.59 6.28
C ILE A 161 -0.67 16.54 6.72
N ARG A 162 -1.00 17.25 7.81
CA ARG A 162 -2.38 17.37 8.29
C ARG A 162 -3.30 17.91 7.19
N GLU A 163 -4.51 17.37 7.10
CA GLU A 163 -5.47 17.58 6.01
C GLU A 163 -5.13 16.89 4.67
N VAL A 164 -4.03 16.13 4.57
CA VAL A 164 -3.71 15.34 3.38
C VAL A 164 -3.98 13.85 3.64
N GLY A 165 -5.16 13.38 3.24
CA GLY A 165 -5.48 11.95 3.21
C GLY A 165 -5.15 11.30 1.88
N ARG A 166 -5.28 9.97 1.79
CA ARG A 166 -5.05 9.12 0.60
C ARG A 166 -5.43 9.75 -0.74
N LYS A 167 -6.70 10.15 -0.91
CA LYS A 167 -7.20 10.73 -2.17
C LYS A 167 -6.56 12.07 -2.53
N ARG A 168 -6.13 12.86 -1.55
CA ARG A 168 -5.45 14.16 -1.78
C ARG A 168 -3.97 13.91 -2.09
N ALA A 169 -3.30 13.05 -1.32
CA ALA A 169 -1.92 12.65 -1.56
C ALA A 169 -1.73 12.11 -2.98
N ARG A 170 -2.59 11.18 -3.43
CA ARG A 170 -2.51 10.63 -4.79
C ARG A 170 -2.69 11.68 -5.88
N ARG A 171 -3.56 12.67 -5.67
CA ARG A 171 -3.78 13.76 -6.63
C ARG A 171 -2.60 14.74 -6.69
N LEU A 172 -1.97 15.02 -5.54
CA LEU A 172 -0.76 15.83 -5.45
C LEU A 172 0.41 15.13 -6.15
N TYR A 173 0.63 13.86 -5.84
CA TYR A 173 1.67 13.05 -6.46
C TYR A 173 1.50 12.97 -7.98
N ALA A 174 0.28 12.74 -8.47
CA ALA A 174 -0.01 12.73 -9.91
C ALA A 174 0.21 14.10 -10.60
N ALA A 175 0.32 15.19 -9.84
CA ALA A 175 0.67 16.53 -10.32
C ALA A 175 2.17 16.85 -10.14
N GLY A 176 3.01 15.86 -9.83
CA GLY A 176 4.44 16.04 -9.60
C GLY A 176 4.78 16.67 -8.24
N ILE A 177 3.81 16.76 -7.32
CA ILE A 177 4.04 17.25 -5.96
C ILE A 177 4.18 16.02 -5.05
N GLU A 178 5.42 15.55 -4.87
CA GLU A 178 5.70 14.27 -4.24
C GLU A 178 6.08 14.41 -2.76
N THR A 179 6.65 15.55 -2.36
CA THR A 179 7.14 15.77 -1.01
C THR A 179 6.51 17.00 -0.34
N ARG A 180 6.68 17.12 0.98
CA ARG A 180 6.36 18.34 1.73
C ARG A 180 7.11 19.56 1.19
N ALA A 181 8.34 19.39 0.74
CA ALA A 181 9.13 20.48 0.18
C ALA A 181 8.54 20.96 -1.15
N ASP A 182 8.15 20.03 -2.02
CA ASP A 182 7.48 20.34 -3.29
C ASP A 182 6.17 21.08 -3.02
N LEU A 183 5.36 20.61 -2.07
CA LEU A 183 4.09 21.24 -1.73
C LEU A 183 4.27 22.66 -1.19
N ARG A 184 5.32 22.90 -0.40
CA ARG A 184 5.67 24.24 0.09
C ARG A 184 6.04 25.18 -1.06
N ALA A 185 6.75 24.68 -2.07
CA ALA A 185 7.28 25.46 -3.19
C ALA A 185 6.33 25.55 -4.40
N ALA A 186 5.34 24.65 -4.50
CA ALA A 186 4.45 24.52 -5.64
C ALA A 186 3.69 25.82 -5.94
N ASP A 187 3.29 26.00 -7.19
CA ASP A 187 2.42 27.11 -7.56
C ASP A 187 1.05 27.00 -6.87
N LYS A 188 0.54 28.11 -6.32
CA LYS A 188 -0.74 28.10 -5.57
C LYS A 188 -1.91 27.71 -6.49
N GLY A 189 -1.89 28.11 -7.76
CA GLY A 189 -2.91 27.76 -8.74
C GLY A 189 -2.93 26.26 -9.05
N VAL A 190 -1.76 25.62 -9.12
CA VAL A 190 -1.67 24.15 -9.27
C VAL A 190 -2.25 23.45 -8.05
N VAL A 191 -1.84 23.88 -6.85
CA VAL A 191 -2.36 23.31 -5.59
C VAL A 191 -3.87 23.51 -5.47
N LEU A 192 -4.38 24.67 -5.89
CA LEU A 192 -5.82 24.97 -5.91
C LEU A 192 -6.58 24.03 -6.85
N ALA A 193 -6.07 23.82 -8.07
CA ALA A 193 -6.67 22.93 -9.06
C ALA A 193 -6.71 21.47 -8.58
N VAL A 194 -5.63 21.01 -7.94
CA VAL A 194 -5.49 19.65 -7.42
C VAL A 194 -6.42 19.39 -6.23
N LEU A 195 -6.44 20.30 -5.25
CA LEU A 195 -7.18 20.13 -4.00
C LEU A 195 -8.65 20.50 -4.10
N LYS A 196 -9.04 21.32 -5.09
CA LYS A 196 -10.42 21.70 -5.42
C LYS A 196 -11.13 22.43 -4.27
N GLY A 197 -10.44 23.37 -3.64
CA GLY A 197 -11.04 24.26 -2.64
C GLY A 197 -10.02 25.16 -1.95
N GLU A 198 -10.24 26.48 -2.01
CA GLU A 198 -9.35 27.52 -1.48
C GLU A 198 -8.98 27.28 -0.02
N LYS A 199 -9.99 27.13 0.86
CA LYS A 199 -9.76 26.89 2.29
C LYS A 199 -8.93 25.63 2.57
N THR A 200 -9.16 24.57 1.80
CA THR A 200 -8.41 23.31 1.96
C THR A 200 -6.97 23.50 1.49
N ALA A 201 -6.77 24.15 0.35
CA ALA A 201 -5.45 24.43 -0.19
C ALA A 201 -4.64 25.33 0.75
N GLU A 202 -5.23 26.41 1.25
CA GLU A 202 -4.62 27.30 2.24
C GLU A 202 -4.19 26.52 3.49
N THR A 203 -5.10 25.74 4.08
CA THR A 203 -4.81 24.94 5.28
C THR A 203 -3.71 23.90 5.03
N VAL A 204 -3.71 23.27 3.86
CA VAL A 204 -2.69 22.28 3.48
C VAL A 204 -1.33 22.94 3.28
N LEU A 205 -1.27 24.10 2.61
CA LEU A 205 -0.04 24.88 2.43
C LEU A 205 0.50 25.39 3.76
N GLU A 206 -0.36 25.86 4.67
CA GLU A 206 0.00 26.23 6.04
C GLU A 206 0.58 25.02 6.79
N ASN A 207 -0.09 23.86 6.75
CA ASN A 207 0.39 22.63 7.39
C ASN A 207 1.69 22.09 6.75
N ALA A 208 1.93 22.38 5.47
CA ALA A 208 3.21 22.11 4.80
C ALA A 208 4.32 23.08 5.23
N GLY A 209 3.95 24.21 5.85
CA GLY A 209 4.85 25.26 6.34
C GLY A 209 5.19 26.30 5.28
N ARG A 210 4.27 26.61 4.36
CA ARG A 210 4.42 27.72 3.41
C ARG A 210 4.33 29.05 4.13
N GLU A 211 5.24 29.98 3.82
CA GLU A 211 5.29 31.31 4.45
C GLU A 211 4.07 32.18 4.10
N ASP A 212 3.64 32.13 2.85
CA ASP A 212 2.42 32.78 2.37
C ASP A 212 1.42 31.73 1.87
N PRO A 213 0.56 31.17 2.76
CA PRO A 213 -0.41 30.14 2.41
C PRO A 213 -1.71 30.71 1.82
N SER A 214 -1.96 32.02 1.90
CA SER A 214 -3.24 32.62 1.48
C SER A 214 -3.55 32.31 0.01
N MET A 215 -4.79 31.89 -0.26
CA MET A 215 -5.27 31.60 -1.62
C MET A 215 -6.02 32.78 -2.23
N GLU A 216 -6.07 33.94 -1.56
CA GLU A 216 -6.79 35.12 -2.04
C GLU A 216 -6.26 35.58 -3.41
N GLY A 217 -7.15 35.71 -4.38
CA GLY A 217 -6.82 36.13 -5.75
C GLY A 217 -6.04 35.09 -6.58
N THR A 218 -5.90 33.85 -6.09
CA THR A 218 -5.25 32.77 -6.85
C THR A 218 -6.25 32.11 -7.80
N GLU A 219 -5.89 32.00 -9.08
CA GLU A 219 -6.68 31.24 -10.06
C GLU A 219 -6.14 29.81 -10.23
N PRO A 220 -7.01 28.79 -10.43
CA PRO A 220 -6.56 27.42 -10.66
C PRO A 220 -5.74 27.31 -11.96
N ILE A 221 -4.59 26.65 -11.87
CA ILE A 221 -3.71 26.35 -13.01
C ILE A 221 -3.73 24.86 -13.25
N ASP A 222 -3.92 24.44 -14.50
CA ASP A 222 -3.87 23.03 -14.87
C ASP A 222 -2.43 22.51 -14.67
N PRO A 223 -2.20 21.49 -13.81
CA PRO A 223 -0.87 20.92 -13.62
C PRO A 223 -0.21 20.46 -14.92
N GLY A 224 -0.97 20.04 -15.93
CA GLY A 224 -0.44 19.64 -17.24
C GLY A 224 0.01 20.79 -18.14
N SER A 225 -0.26 22.05 -17.74
CA SER A 225 0.11 23.26 -18.49
C SER A 225 1.36 23.95 -17.96
N VAL A 226 1.96 23.44 -16.87
CA VAL A 226 3.16 24.01 -16.24
C VAL A 226 4.38 23.24 -16.75
N ASP A 227 5.08 23.81 -17.73
CA ASP A 227 6.38 23.30 -18.16
C ASP A 227 7.40 23.50 -17.01
N GLY A 228 7.89 22.40 -16.42
CA GLY A 228 9.14 22.41 -15.65
C GLY A 228 9.06 22.32 -14.12
N ILE A 229 8.23 21.44 -13.55
CA ILE A 229 8.53 20.88 -12.22
C ILE A 229 9.36 19.62 -12.46
N GLY A 230 10.69 19.77 -12.39
CA GLY A 230 11.67 18.78 -12.81
C GLY A 230 11.77 17.56 -11.88
N GLY A 231 11.75 16.39 -12.51
CA GLY A 231 12.36 15.15 -12.03
C GLY A 231 13.26 14.62 -13.16
N ASP A 232 14.51 14.37 -12.82
CA ASP A 232 15.69 14.12 -13.65
C ASP A 232 15.58 12.96 -14.67
N GLU A 233 16.37 13.08 -15.73
CA GLU A 233 16.45 12.20 -16.89
C GLU A 233 17.09 10.84 -16.53
N GLY A 234 16.33 9.75 -16.75
CA GLY A 234 16.84 8.38 -16.76
C GLY A 234 16.51 7.70 -18.08
N ALA A 235 17.34 7.93 -19.09
CA ALA A 235 17.21 7.39 -20.45
C ALA A 235 17.26 5.85 -20.50
N GLY A 236 16.37 5.27 -21.30
CA GLY A 236 16.37 3.85 -21.66
C GLY A 236 15.39 3.56 -22.80
N GLY A 237 15.56 4.24 -23.93
CA GLY A 237 14.72 4.11 -25.11
C GLY A 237 14.83 2.73 -25.76
N VAL A 238 13.67 2.14 -26.08
CA VAL A 238 13.55 1.07 -27.08
C VAL A 238 12.63 1.61 -28.18
N GLU A 239 13.25 2.06 -29.28
CA GLU A 239 12.55 2.42 -30.51
C GLU A 239 11.97 1.16 -31.16
N SER A 240 10.64 1.05 -31.17
CA SER A 240 9.91 0.14 -32.05
C SER A 240 9.86 0.72 -33.47
N ARG A 241 10.66 0.17 -34.37
CA ARG A 241 10.54 0.43 -35.82
C ARG A 241 9.46 -0.46 -36.43
N ASP A 242 8.34 0.16 -36.74
CA ASP A 242 7.40 -0.32 -37.76
C ASP A 242 8.13 -0.43 -39.11
N THR A 243 8.07 -1.61 -39.72
CA THR A 243 8.37 -1.78 -41.15
C THR A 243 7.19 -2.46 -41.82
N LYS A 244 6.45 -1.68 -42.61
CA LYS A 244 5.35 -2.15 -43.44
C LYS A 244 5.81 -2.12 -44.90
N GLY A 245 5.76 -3.30 -45.53
CA GLY A 245 5.50 -3.45 -46.97
C GLY A 245 6.72 -3.62 -47.87
N GLU A 246 6.85 -4.81 -48.45
CA GLU A 246 6.99 -4.94 -49.90
C GLU A 246 6.49 -6.31 -50.39
N ALA A 247 5.92 -6.29 -51.59
CA ALA A 247 5.11 -7.35 -52.20
C ALA A 247 5.92 -8.19 -53.21
N GLY A 248 5.37 -9.37 -53.52
CA GLY A 248 5.76 -10.24 -54.64
C GLY A 248 5.97 -11.68 -54.14
N GLY A 249 5.42 -12.73 -54.71
CA GLY A 249 4.62 -12.98 -55.89
C GLY A 249 4.45 -14.51 -55.96
N ASP A 250 3.36 -14.96 -56.60
CA ASP A 250 2.93 -16.33 -56.91
C ASP A 250 3.92 -17.49 -56.65
N ASP A 251 3.44 -18.55 -55.98
CA ASP A 251 3.48 -19.87 -56.61
C ASP A 251 2.41 -20.84 -56.07
N GLN A 252 2.04 -21.77 -56.95
CA GLN A 252 0.91 -22.67 -56.92
C GLN A 252 1.07 -23.85 -55.94
N ALA A 253 -0.07 -24.37 -55.45
CA ALA A 253 -0.52 -25.78 -55.63
C ALA A 253 -1.24 -26.37 -54.38
N ARG A 254 -2.55 -26.61 -54.57
CA ARG A 254 -3.33 -27.87 -54.39
C ARG A 254 -3.16 -28.77 -53.14
N LEU A 255 -4.32 -29.35 -52.76
CA LEU A 255 -4.63 -30.44 -51.81
C LEU A 255 -4.77 -30.01 -50.35
N GLY A 256 -5.77 -30.43 -49.58
CA GLY A 256 -6.87 -31.36 -49.81
C GLY A 256 -7.58 -31.57 -48.46
N ASP A 257 -8.87 -31.84 -48.57
CA ASP A 257 -9.86 -32.19 -47.54
C ASP A 257 -9.35 -33.17 -46.48
N PHE A 258 -9.58 -32.89 -45.18
CA PHE A 258 -9.96 -33.81 -44.09
C PHE A 258 -10.19 -33.05 -42.77
#